data_AF-A0A448SRQ8-F1
#
_entry.id   AF-A0A448SRQ8-F1
#
_cell.length_a   1.000
_cell.length_b   1.000
_cell.length_c   1.000
_cell.angle_alpha   90.00
_cell.angle_beta   90.00
_cell.angle_gamma   90.00
#
_symmetry.space_group_name_H-M   'P 1'
#
loop_
_entity.id
_entity.type
_entity.pdbx_description
1 polymer ?
#
loop_
_entity_poly.entity_id
_entity_poly.type
_entity_poly.pdbx_seq_one_letter_code
_entity_poly.pdbx_strand_id
1 'polypeptide(L)'
;MRHFEFKDDKSNKFWQIEQSDSDLNLRWGKIGTQGQSQTKSFDNEAKASAAMTKLVKEKTGKGYVEIAVDENATIGATAPKPKVEPAEKPRAEPISDTPAESAPPVSAATILSQSVISSDIAKPAGETPPWLANGEPISLPKNLSVQALANRAHPGEKPELNDKQSWIKLRNHLYKSDDFQTDFDSSSAELRQTYVASWQRLADQQMDGTIESDAVLFALACNAGSNRYYGDNKTDITDFLVARKGLPYAIDVLLLAQGICVESNWDSDAQKHSYYLNTDIADPLSGSWMSPYSCAELHFRKFLACADEAEWQICVDKLLAGLPQLHVSRQPLIALLLPERPDIANRLAGELLQQGIVTSRHGYSWLPPMRLF
;
A
#
# COMPACT_ATOMS: atom_id res chain seq x y z
N MET A 1 -0.32 -39.45 -7.34
CA MET A 1 0.08 -38.09 -7.77
C MET A 1 -0.75 -37.55 -8.94
N ARG A 2 -1.04 -36.23 -8.98
CA ARG A 2 -1.57 -35.51 -10.17
C ARG A 2 -0.51 -34.57 -10.75
N HIS A 3 -0.42 -34.48 -12.07
CA HIS A 3 0.59 -33.67 -12.78
C HIS A 3 -0.07 -32.68 -13.74
N PHE A 4 0.39 -31.44 -13.72
CA PHE A 4 -0.07 -30.35 -14.55
C PHE A 4 1.09 -29.65 -15.24
N GLU A 5 0.92 -29.29 -16.51
CA GLU A 5 1.89 -28.52 -17.28
C GLU A 5 1.30 -27.19 -17.75
N PHE A 6 2.15 -26.18 -17.82
CA PHE A 6 1.86 -24.88 -18.42
C PHE A 6 2.91 -24.55 -19.47
N LYS A 7 2.47 -24.30 -20.70
CA LYS A 7 3.32 -24.01 -21.86
C LYS A 7 2.87 -22.70 -22.50
N ASP A 8 3.84 -21.81 -22.70
CA ASP A 8 3.73 -20.53 -23.39
C ASP A 8 5.05 -20.27 -24.13
N ASP A 9 5.09 -19.32 -25.07
CA ASP A 9 6.22 -19.04 -25.98
C ASP A 9 7.56 -18.82 -25.25
N LYS A 10 7.50 -18.41 -23.98
CA LYS A 10 8.67 -18.15 -23.12
C LYS A 10 8.73 -19.00 -21.84
N SER A 11 7.74 -19.86 -21.57
CA SER A 11 7.62 -20.57 -20.29
C SER A 11 7.13 -22.00 -20.43
N ASN A 12 7.92 -22.95 -19.92
CA ASN A 12 7.58 -24.37 -19.82
C ASN A 12 7.68 -24.81 -18.35
N LYS A 13 6.55 -24.91 -17.65
CA LYS A 13 6.49 -25.17 -16.21
C LYS A 13 5.65 -26.40 -15.89
N PHE A 14 6.02 -27.10 -14.83
CA PHE A 14 5.23 -28.20 -14.27
C PHE A 14 4.82 -27.91 -12.84
N TRP A 15 3.68 -28.45 -12.43
CA TRP A 15 3.17 -28.43 -11.07
C TRP A 15 2.51 -29.78 -10.77
N GLN A 16 2.82 -30.35 -9.63
CA GLN A 16 2.39 -31.66 -9.19
C GLN A 16 1.87 -31.57 -7.78
N ILE A 17 0.87 -32.38 -7.49
CA ILE A 17 0.27 -32.47 -6.17
C ILE A 17 -0.10 -33.91 -5.86
N GLU A 18 0.19 -34.35 -4.65
CA GLU A 18 -0.13 -35.67 -4.13
C GLU A 18 -0.60 -35.52 -2.70
N GLN A 19 -1.68 -36.23 -2.35
CA GLN A 19 -2.10 -36.35 -0.98
C GLN A 19 -1.58 -37.66 -0.40
N SER A 20 -1.07 -37.58 0.82
CA SER A 20 -0.65 -38.72 1.63
C SER A 20 -1.26 -38.53 3.03
N ASP A 21 -2.35 -39.24 3.31
CA ASP A 21 -3.15 -39.08 4.52
C ASP A 21 -3.61 -37.61 4.73
N SER A 22 -3.16 -37.00 5.82
CA SER A 22 -3.42 -35.60 6.17
C SER A 22 -2.43 -34.61 5.54
N ASP A 23 -1.47 -35.07 4.76
CA ASP A 23 -0.43 -34.26 4.16
C ASP A 23 -0.64 -34.07 2.65
N LEU A 24 -0.33 -32.88 2.15
CA LEU A 24 -0.23 -32.59 0.72
C LEU A 24 1.22 -32.36 0.36
N ASN A 25 1.75 -33.22 -0.50
CA ASN A 25 3.04 -33.08 -1.15
C ASN A 25 2.87 -32.33 -2.46
N LEU A 26 3.51 -31.18 -2.60
CA LEU A 26 3.52 -30.36 -3.80
C LEU A 26 4.91 -30.37 -4.41
N ARG A 27 4.99 -30.36 -5.75
CA ARG A 27 6.25 -30.18 -6.48
C ARG A 27 6.06 -29.30 -7.69
N TRP A 28 6.96 -28.35 -7.96
CA TRP A 28 6.84 -27.45 -9.10
C TRP A 28 8.18 -26.98 -9.64
N GLY A 29 8.23 -26.61 -10.91
CA GLY A 29 9.47 -26.11 -11.51
C GLY A 29 9.37 -25.89 -13.01
N LYS A 30 10.51 -25.64 -13.65
CA LYS A 30 10.64 -25.64 -15.11
C LYS A 30 10.71 -27.09 -15.59
N ILE A 31 10.00 -27.44 -16.67
CA ILE A 31 10.02 -28.79 -17.25
C ILE A 31 11.47 -29.14 -17.61
N GLY A 32 11.94 -30.32 -17.18
CA GLY A 32 13.33 -30.78 -17.34
C GLY A 32 14.27 -30.44 -16.17
N THR A 33 13.78 -29.82 -15.10
CA THR A 33 14.55 -29.56 -13.86
C THR A 33 14.00 -30.36 -12.68
N GLN A 34 14.77 -30.51 -11.60
CA GLN A 34 14.30 -31.20 -10.39
C GLN A 34 13.14 -30.46 -9.68
N GLY A 35 12.97 -29.16 -9.90
CA GLY A 35 11.94 -28.35 -9.27
C GLY A 35 12.15 -28.14 -7.76
N GLN A 36 11.13 -27.61 -7.11
CA GLN A 36 11.02 -27.42 -5.66
C GLN A 36 9.87 -28.29 -5.14
N SER A 37 9.99 -28.78 -3.91
CA SER A 37 8.95 -29.57 -3.24
C SER A 37 8.57 -28.95 -1.90
N GLN A 38 7.30 -29.11 -1.51
CA GLN A 38 6.78 -28.67 -0.21
C GLN A 38 5.73 -29.66 0.29
N THR A 39 5.86 -30.09 1.54
CA THR A 39 4.84 -30.88 2.24
C THR A 39 4.03 -29.94 3.13
N LYS A 40 2.70 -30.02 3.05
CA LYS A 40 1.77 -29.24 3.86
C LYS A 40 0.84 -30.17 4.63
N SER A 41 0.99 -30.20 5.94
CA SER A 41 0.16 -31.01 6.83
C SER A 41 -1.13 -30.30 7.22
N PHE A 42 -2.20 -31.08 7.35
CA PHE A 42 -3.52 -30.64 7.78
C PHE A 42 -3.99 -31.46 8.98
N ASP A 43 -5.01 -30.98 9.69
CA ASP A 43 -5.51 -31.66 10.89
C ASP A 43 -6.14 -33.03 10.60
N ASN A 44 -6.61 -33.24 9.37
CA ASN A 44 -7.19 -34.51 8.93
C ASN A 44 -7.19 -34.62 7.39
N GLU A 45 -7.37 -35.85 6.92
CA GLU A 45 -7.44 -36.20 5.50
C GLU A 45 -8.51 -35.40 4.76
N ALA A 46 -9.70 -35.19 5.34
CA ALA A 46 -10.78 -34.46 4.69
C ALA A 46 -10.42 -32.99 4.39
N LYS A 47 -9.69 -32.33 5.31
CA LYS A 47 -9.16 -30.97 5.10
C LYS A 47 -8.07 -30.96 4.04
N ALA A 48 -7.19 -31.97 4.00
CA ALA A 48 -6.19 -32.12 2.94
C ALA A 48 -6.85 -32.29 1.56
N SER A 49 -7.87 -33.14 1.44
CA SER A 49 -8.63 -33.35 0.19
C SER A 49 -9.33 -32.07 -0.29
N ALA A 50 -9.94 -31.32 0.63
CA ALA A 50 -10.58 -30.04 0.32
C ALA A 50 -9.55 -28.99 -0.14
N ALA A 51 -8.40 -28.91 0.51
CA ALA A 51 -7.31 -28.02 0.12
C ALA A 51 -6.71 -28.41 -1.24
N MET A 52 -6.52 -29.70 -1.51
CA MET A 52 -6.06 -30.22 -2.80
C MET A 52 -7.02 -29.82 -3.93
N THR A 53 -8.33 -29.98 -3.71
CA THR A 53 -9.37 -29.60 -4.69
C THR A 53 -9.33 -28.10 -5.00
N LYS A 54 -9.16 -27.26 -3.97
CA LYS A 54 -9.06 -25.81 -4.13
C LYS A 54 -7.82 -25.42 -4.95
N LEU A 55 -6.66 -26.02 -4.63
CA LEU A 55 -5.40 -25.75 -5.32
C LEU A 55 -5.45 -26.20 -6.79
N VAL A 56 -6.04 -27.35 -7.07
CA VAL A 56 -6.23 -27.82 -8.45
C VAL A 56 -7.12 -26.85 -9.23
N LYS A 57 -8.27 -26.43 -8.67
CA LYS A 57 -9.17 -25.47 -9.32
C LYS A 57 -8.49 -24.12 -9.61
N GLU A 58 -7.64 -23.66 -8.71
CA GLU A 58 -6.87 -22.43 -8.91
C GLU A 58 -5.84 -22.58 -10.04
N LYS A 59 -5.13 -23.71 -10.10
CA LYS A 59 -4.11 -23.96 -11.13
C LYS A 59 -4.74 -24.14 -12.50
N THR A 60 -5.83 -24.89 -12.61
CA THR A 60 -6.55 -25.05 -13.89
C THR A 60 -7.15 -23.73 -14.37
N GLY A 61 -7.64 -22.87 -13.46
CA GLY A 61 -8.08 -21.50 -13.80
C GLY A 61 -6.97 -20.58 -14.32
N LYS A 62 -5.70 -20.89 -14.02
CA LYS A 62 -4.51 -20.17 -14.50
C LYS A 62 -3.93 -20.76 -15.80
N GLY A 63 -4.66 -21.68 -16.46
CA GLY A 63 -4.26 -22.27 -17.74
C GLY A 63 -3.33 -23.49 -17.63
N TYR A 64 -3.14 -24.06 -16.44
CA TYR A 64 -2.43 -25.34 -16.31
C TYR A 64 -3.31 -26.50 -16.79
N VAL A 65 -2.75 -27.37 -17.63
CA VAL A 65 -3.44 -28.53 -18.20
C VAL A 65 -2.97 -29.79 -17.49
N GLU A 66 -3.91 -30.63 -17.06
CA GLU A 66 -3.61 -31.90 -16.40
C GLU A 66 -3.11 -32.93 -17.42
N ILE A 67 -2.00 -33.61 -17.08
CA ILE A 67 -1.43 -34.69 -17.86
C ILE A 67 -1.47 -35.97 -17.03
N ALA A 68 -1.96 -37.05 -17.63
CA ALA A 68 -1.97 -38.36 -17.01
C ALA A 68 -0.53 -38.81 -16.74
N VAL A 69 -0.29 -39.28 -15.52
CA VAL A 69 0.99 -39.85 -15.06
C VAL A 69 0.74 -41.29 -14.66
N ASP A 70 1.76 -42.14 -14.82
CA ASP A 70 1.70 -43.56 -14.49
C ASP A 70 1.24 -43.78 -13.03
N GLU A 71 0.40 -44.80 -12.80
CA GLU A 71 -0.25 -45.06 -11.51
C GLU A 71 0.72 -45.32 -10.33
N ASN A 72 2.01 -45.54 -10.62
CA ASN A 72 3.07 -45.75 -9.62
C ASN A 72 3.93 -44.50 -9.34
N ALA A 73 3.62 -43.33 -9.91
CA ALA A 73 4.37 -42.10 -9.67
C ALA A 73 3.95 -41.42 -8.36
N THR A 74 4.91 -41.21 -7.44
CA THR A 74 4.72 -40.52 -6.16
C THR A 74 5.72 -39.36 -6.01
N ILE A 75 5.32 -38.32 -5.29
CA ILE A 75 6.16 -37.15 -4.98
C ILE A 75 7.08 -37.47 -3.78
N GLY A 76 6.63 -38.34 -2.87
CA GLY A 76 7.34 -38.72 -1.65
C GLY A 76 7.29 -37.64 -0.56
N ALA A 77 7.22 -38.05 0.71
CA ALA A 77 7.23 -37.15 1.85
C ALA A 77 8.64 -36.60 2.12
N THR A 78 8.77 -35.28 2.32
CA THR A 78 10.05 -34.64 2.68
C THR A 78 10.08 -34.38 4.19
N ALA A 79 11.12 -34.85 4.90
CA ALA A 79 11.22 -34.72 6.36
C ALA A 79 11.40 -33.26 6.83
N PRO A 80 10.74 -32.82 7.93
CA PRO A 80 10.94 -31.49 8.50
C PRO A 80 12.31 -31.39 9.22
N LYS A 81 13.09 -30.33 8.97
CA LYS A 81 14.46 -30.15 9.52
C LYS A 81 14.49 -29.56 10.96
N PRO A 82 15.45 -29.95 11.84
CA PRO A 82 15.70 -29.33 13.16
C PRO A 82 16.57 -28.04 13.11
N LYS A 83 16.55 -27.24 14.19
CA LYS A 83 17.11 -25.87 14.36
C LYS A 83 18.54 -25.83 14.93
N VAL A 84 19.54 -25.30 14.18
CA VAL A 84 20.82 -24.63 14.60
C VAL A 84 21.33 -23.71 13.45
N GLU A 85 21.85 -22.51 13.75
CA GLU A 85 22.45 -21.46 12.87
C GLU A 85 23.97 -21.28 13.17
N PRO A 86 24.80 -20.49 12.43
CA PRO A 86 24.77 -20.06 11.02
C PRO A 86 26.15 -20.09 10.28
N ALA A 87 26.14 -20.36 8.97
CA ALA A 87 27.03 -19.74 7.98
C ALA A 87 26.33 -19.70 6.61
N GLU A 88 25.90 -18.48 6.24
CA GLU A 88 25.75 -17.85 4.91
C GLU A 88 25.17 -18.67 3.74
N LYS A 89 24.17 -18.21 2.95
CA LYS A 89 23.35 -16.98 2.79
C LYS A 89 22.37 -17.33 1.61
N PRO A 90 21.34 -16.55 1.26
CA PRO A 90 20.24 -15.96 2.03
C PRO A 90 18.86 -16.16 1.31
N ARG A 91 17.77 -15.54 1.78
CA ARG A 91 16.41 -15.37 1.13
C ARG A 91 15.34 -16.40 1.50
N ALA A 92 14.10 -16.08 1.88
CA ALA A 92 13.44 -14.89 2.42
C ALA A 92 12.05 -15.35 2.91
N GLU A 93 11.61 -14.89 4.08
CA GLU A 93 10.21 -14.98 4.51
C GLU A 93 9.87 -13.69 5.28
N PRO A 94 8.65 -13.16 5.12
CA PRO A 94 7.94 -12.62 6.26
C PRO A 94 6.67 -13.44 6.54
N ILE A 95 6.73 -14.11 7.69
CA ILE A 95 5.78 -14.14 8.81
C ILE A 95 4.32 -13.81 8.47
N SER A 96 3.52 -14.87 8.55
CA SER A 96 2.08 -14.87 8.74
C SER A 96 1.68 -14.24 10.09
N ASP A 97 0.73 -13.32 10.00
CA ASP A 97 -0.19 -13.01 11.08
C ASP A 97 -0.88 -14.27 11.62
N THR A 98 -0.97 -14.31 12.94
CA THR A 98 -1.91 -15.12 13.68
C THR A 98 -3.25 -14.38 13.72
N PRO A 99 -4.36 -15.03 13.36
CA PRO A 99 -5.61 -14.86 14.11
C PRO A 99 -5.74 -16.09 15.02
N ALA A 100 -5.67 -15.94 16.34
CA ALA A 100 -6.79 -15.47 17.14
C ALA A 100 -8.07 -16.23 16.75
N GLU A 101 -8.19 -17.39 17.39
CA GLU A 101 -9.39 -17.89 18.07
C GLU A 101 -10.76 -17.48 17.51
N SER A 102 -11.47 -18.55 17.16
CA SER A 102 -12.87 -18.65 16.78
C SER A 102 -13.84 -17.80 17.60
N ALA A 103 -14.58 -16.94 16.90
CA ALA A 103 -15.99 -16.68 17.17
C ALA A 103 -16.82 -17.18 15.96
N PRO A 104 -18.02 -17.74 16.17
CA PRO A 104 -18.70 -18.61 15.19
C PRO A 104 -19.17 -17.85 13.93
N PRO A 105 -19.37 -18.54 12.79
CA PRO A 105 -19.84 -17.91 11.56
C PRO A 105 -21.33 -17.63 11.69
N VAL A 106 -21.71 -16.35 11.78
CA VAL A 106 -23.08 -15.93 11.48
C VAL A 106 -23.16 -15.71 9.98
N SER A 107 -23.88 -16.59 9.29
CA SER A 107 -24.07 -16.58 7.84
C SER A 107 -24.64 -15.23 7.36
N ALA A 108 -24.02 -14.67 6.31
CA ALA A 108 -24.47 -13.46 5.61
C ALA A 108 -25.87 -13.59 4.99
N ALA A 109 -26.49 -14.77 5.02
CA ALA A 109 -27.85 -15.00 4.54
C ALA A 109 -28.94 -14.75 5.61
N THR A 110 -28.60 -14.51 6.88
CA THR A 110 -29.59 -14.34 7.97
C THR A 110 -29.83 -12.86 8.34
N ILE A 111 -28.98 -11.92 7.92
CA ILE A 111 -29.11 -10.49 8.29
C ILE A 111 -30.13 -9.74 7.42
N LEU A 112 -30.57 -10.31 6.28
CA LEU A 112 -31.56 -9.69 5.38
C LEU A 112 -33.03 -9.84 5.86
N SER A 113 -33.30 -10.21 7.12
CA SER A 113 -34.68 -10.45 7.57
C SER A 113 -35.03 -9.88 8.95
N GLN A 114 -34.24 -8.95 9.50
CA GLN A 114 -34.64 -8.26 10.73
C GLN A 114 -34.87 -6.77 10.49
N SER A 115 -36.16 -6.48 10.29
CA SER A 115 -36.88 -5.22 10.52
C SER A 115 -35.99 -4.00 10.79
N VAL A 116 -35.76 -3.23 9.74
CA VAL A 116 -35.19 -1.88 9.80
C VAL A 116 -36.12 -1.02 10.65
N ILE A 117 -35.67 -0.65 11.85
CA ILE A 117 -36.29 0.45 12.60
C ILE A 117 -35.94 1.71 11.82
N SER A 118 -36.91 2.22 11.07
CA SER A 118 -36.84 3.51 10.39
C SER A 118 -36.48 4.57 11.43
N SER A 119 -35.31 5.17 11.27
CA SER A 119 -35.01 6.46 11.87
C SER A 119 -35.17 7.50 10.78
N ASP A 120 -36.26 8.26 10.88
CA ASP A 120 -36.57 9.40 10.02
C ASP A 120 -35.40 10.40 10.05
N ILE A 121 -34.68 10.51 8.94
CA ILE A 121 -33.82 11.65 8.66
C ILE A 121 -34.29 12.23 7.33
N ALA A 122 -34.73 13.49 7.41
CA ALA A 122 -35.32 14.23 6.31
C ALA A 122 -34.41 14.22 5.07
N LYS A 123 -35.04 13.95 3.92
CA LYS A 123 -34.46 14.02 2.57
C LYS A 123 -33.80 15.40 2.39
N PRO A 124 -32.51 15.49 2.00
CA PRO A 124 -31.90 16.78 1.76
C PRO A 124 -32.67 17.50 0.64
N ALA A 125 -33.03 18.76 0.88
CA ALA A 125 -33.73 19.61 -0.08
C ALA A 125 -32.77 20.01 -1.21
N GLY A 126 -32.74 19.21 -2.27
CA GLY A 126 -31.97 19.43 -3.50
C GLY A 126 -32.26 18.33 -4.52
N GLU A 127 -32.03 18.62 -5.82
CA GLU A 127 -32.14 17.62 -6.88
C GLU A 127 -31.27 16.40 -6.52
N THR A 128 -31.89 15.23 -6.49
CA THR A 128 -31.19 13.99 -6.20
C THR A 128 -30.16 13.75 -7.30
N PRO A 129 -28.86 13.61 -6.97
CA PRO A 129 -27.84 13.42 -7.98
C PRO A 129 -28.15 12.22 -8.90
N PRO A 130 -27.79 12.24 -10.19
CA PRO A 130 -28.17 11.19 -11.15
C PRO A 130 -27.76 9.77 -10.72
N TRP A 131 -26.65 9.64 -9.98
CA TRP A 131 -26.17 8.34 -9.45
C TRP A 131 -26.99 7.82 -8.25
N LEU A 132 -27.79 8.67 -7.61
CA LEU A 132 -28.76 8.31 -6.58
C LEU A 132 -30.19 8.22 -7.14
N ALA A 133 -30.39 8.46 -8.44
CA ALA A 133 -31.72 8.38 -9.07
C ALA A 133 -32.27 6.94 -9.12
N ASN A 134 -31.39 5.93 -9.04
CA ASN A 134 -31.73 4.51 -9.23
C ASN A 134 -31.64 3.65 -7.95
N GLY A 135 -31.73 4.23 -6.76
CA GLY A 135 -31.74 3.45 -5.52
C GLY A 135 -32.00 4.26 -4.26
N GLU A 136 -32.29 3.57 -3.16
CA GLU A 136 -32.27 4.21 -1.85
C GLU A 136 -30.82 4.48 -1.42
N PRO A 137 -30.49 5.70 -0.97
CA PRO A 137 -29.17 6.02 -0.45
C PRO A 137 -28.80 5.05 0.68
N ILE A 138 -27.70 4.32 0.51
CA ILE A 138 -27.16 3.49 1.59
C ILE A 138 -26.55 4.44 2.62
N SER A 139 -27.15 4.49 3.81
CA SER A 139 -26.56 5.22 4.93
C SER A 139 -25.34 4.45 5.43
N LEU A 140 -24.16 5.08 5.37
CA LEU A 140 -22.95 4.47 5.88
C LEU A 140 -23.07 4.30 7.41
N PRO A 141 -22.96 3.07 7.95
CA PRO A 141 -22.91 2.83 9.38
C PRO A 141 -21.85 3.71 10.04
N LYS A 142 -22.11 4.21 11.26
CA LYS A 142 -21.18 5.10 11.98
C LYS A 142 -19.77 4.52 12.08
N ASN A 143 -19.64 3.21 12.28
CA ASN A 143 -18.34 2.53 12.35
C ASN A 143 -17.58 2.50 11.01
N LEU A 144 -18.27 2.59 9.88
CA LEU A 144 -17.65 2.72 8.55
C LEU A 144 -17.37 4.19 8.19
N SER A 145 -18.17 5.14 8.69
CA SER A 145 -17.92 6.57 8.47
C SER A 145 -16.57 7.04 9.04
N VAL A 146 -16.04 6.35 10.05
CA VAL A 146 -14.70 6.64 10.62
C VAL A 146 -13.56 6.31 9.65
N GLN A 147 -13.82 5.45 8.65
CA GLN A 147 -12.85 5.09 7.62
C GLN A 147 -12.89 6.03 6.40
N ALA A 148 -13.91 6.91 6.32
CA ALA A 148 -14.00 7.87 5.23
C ALA A 148 -12.94 8.97 5.37
N LEU A 149 -12.38 9.43 4.24
CA LEU A 149 -11.47 10.57 4.22
C LEU A 149 -12.22 11.84 4.66
N ALA A 150 -11.63 12.56 5.62
CA ALA A 150 -12.20 13.77 6.19
C ALA A 150 -12.45 14.87 5.13
N ASN A 151 -13.40 15.75 5.42
CA ASN A 151 -13.69 16.99 4.69
C ASN A 151 -14.26 18.02 5.69
N ARG A 152 -14.36 19.29 5.33
CA ARG A 152 -14.80 20.36 6.24
C ARG A 152 -16.24 20.21 6.73
N ALA A 153 -17.11 19.52 5.98
CA ALA A 153 -18.47 19.21 6.45
C ALA A 153 -18.48 18.05 7.47
N HIS A 154 -17.51 17.14 7.39
CA HIS A 154 -17.33 16.00 8.28
C HIS A 154 -15.86 15.86 8.69
N PRO A 155 -15.32 16.80 9.50
CA PRO A 155 -13.89 16.86 9.78
C PRO A 155 -13.44 15.74 10.72
N GLY A 156 -14.38 15.16 11.47
CA GLY A 156 -14.12 14.20 12.55
C GLY A 156 -13.34 14.84 13.71
N GLU A 157 -12.76 14.02 14.58
CA GLU A 157 -12.01 14.50 15.75
C GLU A 157 -10.67 15.13 15.36
N LYS A 158 -10.31 16.26 15.98
CA LYS A 158 -9.03 16.91 15.72
C LYS A 158 -7.89 16.02 16.24
N PRO A 159 -6.83 15.77 15.45
CA PRO A 159 -5.70 14.96 15.93
C PRO A 159 -5.03 15.62 17.14
N GLU A 160 -4.77 14.83 18.18
CA GLU A 160 -3.94 15.25 19.31
C GLU A 160 -2.46 15.10 18.94
N LEU A 161 -1.76 16.23 18.91
CA LEU A 161 -0.40 16.30 18.38
C LEU A 161 0.65 16.39 19.48
N ASN A 162 1.73 15.63 19.32
CA ASN A 162 2.92 15.70 20.16
C ASN A 162 4.17 15.56 19.28
N ASP A 163 4.85 16.67 19.03
CA ASP A 163 5.99 16.72 18.11
C ASP A 163 7.12 15.76 18.52
N LYS A 164 7.49 15.72 19.81
CA LYS A 164 8.53 14.83 20.33
C LYS A 164 8.18 13.36 20.13
N GLN A 165 6.93 12.97 20.41
CA GLN A 165 6.48 11.60 20.24
C GLN A 165 6.47 11.21 18.76
N SER A 166 5.94 12.06 17.89
CA SER A 166 5.93 11.83 16.44
C SER A 166 7.34 11.73 15.87
N TRP A 167 8.27 12.56 16.34
CA TRP A 167 9.69 12.47 15.97
C TRP A 167 10.34 11.14 16.38
N ILE A 168 10.05 10.65 17.59
CA ILE A 168 10.54 9.36 18.07
C ILE A 168 10.00 8.22 17.17
N LYS A 169 8.71 8.25 16.82
CA LYS A 169 8.10 7.25 15.93
C LYS A 169 8.74 7.29 14.54
N LEU A 170 8.89 8.49 13.96
CA LEU A 170 9.57 8.69 12.68
C LEU A 170 11.00 8.14 12.68
N ARG A 171 11.78 8.44 13.72
CA ARG A 171 13.15 7.90 13.87
C ARG A 171 13.16 6.38 14.02
N ASN A 172 12.23 5.82 14.78
CA ASN A 172 12.14 4.37 14.93
C ASN A 172 11.81 3.71 13.59
N HIS A 173 10.94 4.36 12.79
CA HIS A 173 10.54 3.88 11.48
C HIS A 173 11.68 3.98 10.44
N LEU A 174 12.29 5.15 10.30
CA LEU A 174 13.29 5.39 9.26
C LEU A 174 14.69 4.92 9.66
N TYR A 175 15.13 5.21 10.89
CA TYR A 175 16.54 5.08 11.27
C TYR A 175 16.86 3.83 12.09
N LYS A 176 15.93 3.38 12.94
CA LYS A 176 16.15 2.20 13.80
C LYS A 176 15.54 0.91 13.25
N SER A 177 14.75 0.96 12.18
CA SER A 177 14.22 -0.24 11.58
C SER A 177 15.32 -0.95 10.78
N ASP A 178 15.28 -2.27 10.77
CA ASP A 178 16.18 -3.08 9.95
C ASP A 178 15.80 -3.06 8.45
N ASP A 179 14.64 -2.48 8.14
CA ASP A 179 13.97 -2.49 6.84
C ASP A 179 14.36 -1.31 5.95
N PHE A 180 15.06 -0.31 6.49
CA PHE A 180 15.45 0.89 5.77
C PHE A 180 16.96 1.07 5.74
N GLN A 181 17.53 1.07 4.55
CA GLN A 181 18.95 1.35 4.33
C GLN A 181 19.11 2.50 3.34
N THR A 182 20.10 3.36 3.58
CA THR A 182 20.39 4.50 2.70
C THR A 182 21.41 4.12 1.63
N ASP A 183 21.24 4.68 0.45
CA ASP A 183 22.18 4.63 -0.67
C ASP A 183 22.48 6.06 -1.14
N PHE A 184 23.42 6.70 -0.45
CA PHE A 184 23.82 8.07 -0.75
C PHE A 184 24.61 8.18 -2.06
N ASP A 185 25.38 7.15 -2.40
CA ASP A 185 26.28 7.17 -3.56
C ASP A 185 25.47 7.13 -4.86
N SER A 186 24.44 6.29 -4.92
CA SER A 186 23.51 6.20 -6.07
C SER A 186 22.54 7.40 -6.16
N SER A 187 22.44 8.24 -5.13
CA SER A 187 21.58 9.42 -5.16
C SER A 187 22.13 10.49 -6.10
N SER A 188 21.24 11.24 -6.76
CA SER A 188 21.58 12.37 -7.64
C SER A 188 22.42 13.44 -6.93
N ALA A 189 23.26 14.17 -7.69
CA ALA A 189 24.19 15.14 -7.12
C ALA A 189 23.47 16.28 -6.38
N GLU A 190 22.29 16.64 -6.87
CA GLU A 190 21.41 17.70 -6.37
C GLU A 190 20.84 17.37 -5.00
N LEU A 191 20.51 16.10 -4.74
CA LEU A 191 19.87 15.66 -3.49
C LEU A 191 20.83 15.02 -2.49
N ARG A 192 22.01 14.56 -2.92
CA ARG A 192 22.94 13.78 -2.08
C ARG A 192 23.30 14.49 -0.77
N GLN A 193 23.68 15.76 -0.81
CA GLN A 193 24.09 16.50 0.40
C GLN A 193 22.93 16.67 1.38
N THR A 194 21.75 17.05 0.87
CA THR A 194 20.54 17.19 1.68
C THR A 194 20.12 15.84 2.27
N TYR A 195 20.26 14.75 1.51
CA TYR A 195 19.95 13.42 2.01
C TYR A 195 20.85 13.01 3.18
N VAL A 196 22.17 13.17 3.03
CA VAL A 196 23.14 12.91 4.11
C VAL A 196 22.82 13.74 5.34
N ALA A 197 22.58 15.05 5.17
CA ALA A 197 22.23 15.94 6.29
C ALA A 197 20.92 15.54 6.98
N SER A 198 19.91 15.13 6.20
CA SER A 198 18.62 14.67 6.72
C SER A 198 18.74 13.38 7.51
N TRP A 199 19.58 12.46 7.03
CA TRP A 199 19.87 11.22 7.75
C TRP A 199 20.64 11.48 9.04
N GLN A 200 21.61 12.38 9.01
CA GLN A 200 22.37 12.80 10.19
C GLN A 200 21.46 13.42 11.26
N ARG A 201 20.43 14.20 10.87
CA ARG A 201 19.40 14.69 11.82
C ARG A 201 18.70 13.56 12.57
N LEU A 202 18.37 12.46 11.90
CA LEU A 202 17.79 11.28 12.56
C LEU A 202 18.80 10.63 13.50
N ALA A 203 20.08 10.53 13.14
CA ALA A 203 21.12 9.99 14.00
C ALA A 203 21.29 10.83 15.28
N ASP A 204 21.43 12.15 15.13
CA ASP A 204 21.69 13.12 16.20
C ASP A 204 20.43 13.50 16.99
N GLN A 205 19.27 12.95 16.61
CA GLN A 205 17.97 13.26 17.20
C GLN A 205 17.58 14.75 17.07
N GLN A 206 18.12 15.42 16.06
CA GLN A 206 17.89 16.82 15.80
C GLN A 206 16.52 17.04 15.14
N MET A 207 15.55 17.46 15.93
CA MET A 207 14.19 17.70 15.46
C MET A 207 14.11 18.85 14.44
N ASP A 208 14.87 19.93 14.63
CA ASP A 208 14.86 21.06 13.68
C ASP A 208 15.76 20.83 12.46
N GLY A 209 15.35 21.33 11.31
CA GLY A 209 16.14 21.33 10.09
C GLY A 209 15.60 22.35 9.09
N THR A 210 16.12 22.26 7.86
CA THR A 210 15.65 23.07 6.74
C THR A 210 14.42 22.42 6.09
N ILE A 211 13.70 23.19 5.29
CA ILE A 211 12.52 22.69 4.57
C ILE A 211 12.90 21.57 3.58
N GLU A 212 14.06 21.65 2.95
CA GLU A 212 14.59 20.63 2.04
C GLU A 212 14.88 19.34 2.79
N SER A 213 15.42 19.45 4.00
CA SER A 213 15.68 18.28 4.82
C SER A 213 14.38 17.63 5.33
N ASP A 214 13.39 18.44 5.71
CA ASP A 214 12.06 17.95 6.05
C ASP A 214 11.37 17.28 4.86
N ALA A 215 11.51 17.83 3.66
CA ALA A 215 10.97 17.25 2.42
C ALA A 215 11.63 15.90 2.06
N VAL A 216 12.95 15.77 2.26
CA VAL A 216 13.63 14.49 2.12
C VAL A 216 13.10 13.47 3.13
N LEU A 217 12.99 13.82 4.41
CA LEU A 217 12.44 12.91 5.43
C LEU A 217 10.99 12.53 5.13
N PHE A 218 10.19 13.45 4.60
CA PHE A 218 8.83 13.20 4.15
C PHE A 218 8.78 12.21 2.98
N ALA A 219 9.57 12.43 1.93
CA ALA A 219 9.65 11.53 0.79
C ALA A 219 10.07 10.12 1.20
N LEU A 220 11.08 10.00 2.07
CA LEU A 220 11.53 8.71 2.61
C LEU A 220 10.42 8.05 3.43
N ALA A 221 9.73 8.78 4.30
CA ALA A 221 8.63 8.25 5.10
C ALA A 221 7.45 7.74 4.26
N CYS A 222 7.19 8.34 3.09
CA CYS A 222 6.18 7.84 2.14
C CYS A 222 6.57 6.51 1.48
N ASN A 223 7.85 6.13 1.54
CA ASN A 223 8.42 4.95 0.91
C ASN A 223 8.95 3.91 1.89
N ALA A 224 9.09 4.29 3.16
CA ALA A 224 9.49 3.42 4.24
C ALA A 224 8.31 2.53 4.63
N GLY A 225 8.49 1.22 4.53
CA GLY A 225 7.47 0.26 4.89
C GLY A 225 7.97 -1.16 4.63
N SER A 226 7.95 -1.99 5.66
CA SER A 226 8.31 -3.42 5.60
C SER A 226 7.42 -4.23 4.66
N ASN A 227 6.29 -3.65 4.22
CA ASN A 227 5.31 -4.32 3.41
C ASN A 227 4.71 -3.38 2.36
N ARG A 228 5.45 -3.15 1.25
CA ARG A 228 4.95 -2.42 0.06
C ARG A 228 3.64 -2.99 -0.49
N TYR A 229 3.28 -4.21 -0.06
CA TYR A 229 2.08 -4.95 -0.42
C TYR A 229 0.83 -4.60 0.39
N TYR A 230 0.92 -4.00 1.58
CA TYR A 230 -0.26 -3.73 2.45
C TYR A 230 -0.50 -2.25 2.76
N GLY A 231 0.32 -1.35 2.22
CA GLY A 231 0.26 0.08 2.53
C GLY A 231 0.86 0.37 3.90
N ASP A 232 1.55 1.51 4.04
CA ASP A 232 2.04 1.94 5.34
C ASP A 232 1.02 2.82 6.03
N ASN A 233 0.59 2.48 7.26
CA ASN A 233 -0.35 3.25 8.08
C ASN A 233 0.32 4.40 8.84
N LYS A 234 1.60 4.68 8.60
CA LYS A 234 2.35 5.65 9.41
C LYS A 234 2.14 7.08 8.92
N THR A 235 1.75 7.93 9.86
CA THR A 235 1.50 9.37 9.67
C THR A 235 2.54 10.23 10.40
N ASP A 236 3.55 9.59 10.99
CA ASP A 236 4.45 10.19 11.98
C ASP A 236 5.15 11.46 11.49
N ILE A 237 5.58 11.50 10.22
CA ILE A 237 6.20 12.70 9.65
C ILE A 237 5.20 13.85 9.53
N THR A 238 3.98 13.57 9.08
CA THR A 238 2.95 14.61 8.90
C THR A 238 2.55 15.17 10.26
N ASP A 239 2.33 14.30 11.24
CA ASP A 239 2.03 14.69 12.63
C ASP A 239 3.16 15.54 13.21
N PHE A 240 4.41 15.12 13.01
CA PHE A 240 5.58 15.85 13.46
C PHE A 240 5.66 17.26 12.87
N LEU A 241 5.53 17.38 11.54
CA LEU A 241 5.64 18.66 10.84
C LEU A 241 4.53 19.62 11.26
N VAL A 242 3.28 19.15 11.30
CA VAL A 242 2.14 19.97 11.72
C VAL A 242 2.27 20.38 13.19
N ALA A 243 2.66 19.46 14.08
CA ALA A 243 2.82 19.74 15.50
C ALA A 243 3.92 20.78 15.78
N ARG A 244 5.05 20.69 15.07
CA ARG A 244 6.25 21.50 15.36
C ARG A 244 6.29 22.81 14.59
N LYS A 245 5.81 22.82 13.34
CA LYS A 245 6.00 23.93 12.38
C LYS A 245 4.69 24.49 11.84
N GLY A 246 3.55 23.88 12.17
CA GLY A 246 2.23 24.29 11.71
C GLY A 246 1.85 23.74 10.34
N LEU A 247 0.55 23.74 10.04
CA LEU A 247 0.01 23.17 8.82
C LEU A 247 0.51 23.89 7.55
N PRO A 248 0.60 25.23 7.47
CA PRO A 248 1.10 25.91 6.27
C PRO A 248 2.53 25.52 5.89
N TYR A 249 3.41 25.37 6.88
CA TYR A 249 4.79 24.91 6.63
C TYR A 249 4.80 23.45 6.16
N ALA A 250 4.00 22.59 6.79
CA ALA A 250 3.91 21.18 6.40
C ALA A 250 3.38 21.02 4.95
N ILE A 251 2.51 21.92 4.47
CA ILE A 251 2.08 21.97 3.07
C ILE A 251 3.23 22.35 2.12
N ASP A 252 4.07 23.31 2.51
CA ASP A 252 5.27 23.65 1.71
C ASP A 252 6.23 22.46 1.63
N VAL A 253 6.41 21.72 2.74
CA VAL A 253 7.20 20.47 2.77
C VAL A 253 6.59 19.40 1.86
N LEU A 254 5.26 19.19 1.92
CA LEU A 254 4.55 18.26 1.04
C LEU A 254 4.81 18.58 -0.42
N LEU A 255 4.63 19.83 -0.83
CA LEU A 255 4.83 20.28 -2.21
C LEU A 255 6.28 20.08 -2.67
N LEU A 256 7.26 20.42 -1.82
CA LEU A 256 8.68 20.23 -2.13
C LEU A 256 9.03 18.74 -2.26
N ALA A 257 8.46 17.88 -1.41
CA ALA A 257 8.66 16.43 -1.47
C ALA A 257 8.09 15.79 -2.74
N GLN A 258 7.08 16.39 -3.37
CA GLN A 258 6.57 15.91 -4.66
C GLN A 258 7.60 16.05 -5.81
N GLY A 259 8.64 16.87 -5.63
CA GLY A 259 9.79 16.97 -6.54
C GLY A 259 10.89 15.93 -6.29
N ILE A 260 10.69 14.98 -5.36
CA ILE A 260 11.66 13.94 -5.01
C ILE A 260 11.14 12.58 -5.50
N CYS A 261 12.00 11.85 -6.21
CA CYS A 261 11.82 10.44 -6.51
C CYS A 261 12.61 9.61 -5.51
N VAL A 262 11.94 8.66 -4.87
CA VAL A 262 12.59 7.66 -4.01
C VAL A 262 12.59 6.34 -4.74
N GLU A 263 13.78 5.84 -5.03
CA GLU A 263 13.97 4.53 -5.64
C GLU A 263 14.71 3.60 -4.70
N SER A 264 14.71 2.32 -5.04
CA SER A 264 15.37 1.31 -4.22
C SER A 264 16.13 0.29 -5.05
N ASN A 265 17.36 0.01 -4.65
CA ASN A 265 18.12 -1.13 -5.11
C ASN A 265 17.82 -2.34 -4.20
N TRP A 266 17.80 -3.53 -4.78
CA TRP A 266 17.64 -4.77 -4.02
C TRP A 266 19.00 -5.46 -3.90
N ASP A 267 19.50 -5.58 -2.67
CA ASP A 267 20.65 -6.41 -2.36
C ASP A 267 20.19 -7.85 -2.15
N SER A 268 20.54 -8.74 -3.08
CA SER A 268 20.20 -10.16 -2.99
C SER A 268 20.92 -10.90 -1.88
N ASP A 269 22.07 -10.43 -1.42
CA ASP A 269 22.88 -11.11 -0.41
C ASP A 269 22.46 -10.68 0.99
N ALA A 270 22.16 -9.38 1.17
CA ALA A 270 21.63 -8.85 2.41
C ALA A 270 20.12 -9.08 2.57
N GLN A 271 19.40 -9.38 1.47
CA GLN A 271 17.93 -9.48 1.44
C GLN A 271 17.25 -8.17 1.87
N LYS A 272 17.85 -7.05 1.48
CA LYS A 272 17.41 -5.72 1.92
C LYS A 272 17.33 -4.76 0.74
N HIS A 273 16.43 -3.79 0.89
CA HIS A 273 16.36 -2.64 0.00
C HIS A 273 17.27 -1.54 0.52
N SER A 274 18.06 -0.93 -0.37
CA SER A 274 18.73 0.35 -0.13
C SER A 274 18.05 1.44 -0.96
N TYR A 275 17.86 2.62 -0.38
CA TYR A 275 17.05 3.69 -0.97
C TYR A 275 17.92 4.85 -1.41
N TYR A 276 17.71 5.32 -2.64
CA TYR A 276 18.40 6.48 -3.22
C TYR A 276 17.41 7.50 -3.77
N LEU A 277 17.87 8.75 -3.87
CA LEU A 277 17.03 9.89 -4.25
C LEU A 277 17.44 10.49 -5.60
N ASN A 278 16.46 10.76 -6.45
CA ASN A 278 16.64 11.49 -7.70
C ASN A 278 15.46 12.44 -7.97
N THR A 279 15.50 13.17 -9.08
CA THR A 279 14.44 14.11 -9.50
C THR A 279 13.72 13.68 -10.79
N ASP A 280 13.90 12.43 -11.22
CA ASP A 280 13.26 11.85 -12.40
C ASP A 280 11.85 11.37 -12.03
N ILE A 281 10.93 12.33 -11.92
CA ILE A 281 9.55 12.07 -11.51
C ILE A 281 8.78 11.43 -12.65
N ALA A 282 8.46 10.16 -12.50
CA ALA A 282 7.48 9.48 -13.34
C ALA A 282 6.26 9.08 -12.51
N ASP A 283 6.45 8.52 -11.32
CA ASP A 283 5.42 7.93 -10.46
C ASP A 283 4.96 8.81 -9.30
N PRO A 284 3.76 8.59 -8.70
CA PRO A 284 3.37 9.12 -7.41
C PRO A 284 4.42 8.90 -6.34
N LEU A 285 4.36 9.68 -5.25
CA LEU A 285 5.42 9.63 -4.23
C LEU A 285 5.48 8.27 -3.52
N SER A 286 4.31 7.67 -3.30
CA SER A 286 4.16 6.40 -2.62
C SER A 286 4.79 5.27 -3.44
N GLY A 287 5.69 4.52 -2.80
CA GLY A 287 6.22 3.26 -3.32
C GLY A 287 5.29 2.05 -3.10
N SER A 288 4.05 2.25 -2.64
CA SER A 288 3.08 1.17 -2.38
C SER A 288 2.42 0.65 -3.65
N TRP A 289 2.26 -0.67 -3.74
CA TRP A 289 1.53 -1.32 -4.83
C TRP A 289 0.02 -1.23 -4.71
N MET A 290 -0.51 -0.99 -3.50
CA MET A 290 -1.96 -0.93 -3.24
C MET A 290 -2.54 0.47 -3.46
N SER A 291 -1.74 1.50 -3.25
CA SER A 291 -2.20 2.89 -3.29
C SER A 291 -1.15 3.81 -3.88
N PRO A 292 -1.51 4.68 -4.84
CA PRO A 292 -0.61 5.71 -5.36
C PRO A 292 -0.28 6.79 -4.32
N TYR A 293 -0.96 6.81 -3.17
CA TYR A 293 -0.72 7.79 -2.10
C TYR A 293 -0.41 7.08 -0.78
N SER A 294 0.56 7.62 -0.05
CA SER A 294 0.91 7.16 1.28
C SER A 294 -0.08 7.66 2.33
N CYS A 295 -0.16 7.00 3.49
CA CYS A 295 -0.94 7.54 4.60
C CYS A 295 -0.40 8.90 5.07
N ALA A 296 0.91 9.14 5.01
CA ALA A 296 1.49 10.45 5.33
C ALA A 296 0.92 11.57 4.44
N GLU A 297 0.85 11.35 3.12
CA GLU A 297 0.23 12.30 2.18
C GLU A 297 -1.25 12.49 2.46
N LEU A 298 -2.00 11.40 2.60
CA LEU A 298 -3.44 11.46 2.85
C LEU A 298 -3.79 12.06 4.22
N HIS A 299 -2.88 12.02 5.18
CA HIS A 299 -3.12 12.56 6.52
C HIS A 299 -3.32 14.09 6.51
N PHE A 300 -2.77 14.80 5.53
CA PHE A 300 -3.05 16.24 5.35
C PHE A 300 -4.53 16.55 5.21
N ARG A 301 -5.31 15.64 4.62
CA ARG A 301 -6.77 15.80 4.46
C ARG A 301 -7.48 15.96 5.80
N LYS A 302 -6.98 15.29 6.84
CA LYS A 302 -7.52 15.41 8.19
C LYS A 302 -7.25 16.79 8.79
N PHE A 303 -6.03 17.30 8.64
CA PHE A 303 -5.67 18.63 9.15
C PHE A 303 -6.38 19.76 8.40
N LEU A 304 -6.45 19.69 7.07
CA LEU A 304 -7.17 20.66 6.25
C LEU A 304 -8.66 20.72 6.61
N ALA A 305 -9.28 19.57 6.86
CA ALA A 305 -10.68 19.52 7.28
C ALA A 305 -10.92 20.18 8.66
N CYS A 306 -9.97 20.05 9.60
CA CYS A 306 -10.05 20.61 10.95
C CYS A 306 -9.49 22.05 11.09
N ALA A 307 -8.82 22.58 10.06
CA ALA A 307 -8.20 23.91 10.10
C ALA A 307 -9.26 25.02 10.18
N ASP A 308 -8.95 26.12 10.87
CA ASP A 308 -9.78 27.30 10.81
C ASP A 308 -9.79 27.91 9.39
N GLU A 309 -10.71 28.83 9.12
CA GLU A 309 -10.90 29.37 7.76
C GLU A 309 -9.66 30.10 7.23
N ALA A 310 -8.94 30.82 8.10
CA ALA A 310 -7.77 31.59 7.68
C ALA A 310 -6.59 30.67 7.36
N GLU A 311 -6.30 29.69 8.24
CA GLU A 311 -5.27 28.69 8.04
C GLU A 311 -5.58 27.79 6.83
N TRP A 312 -6.85 27.39 6.67
CA TRP A 312 -7.29 26.60 5.52
C TRP A 312 -7.08 27.35 4.20
N GLN A 313 -7.47 28.61 4.12
CA GLN A 313 -7.30 29.41 2.90
C GLN A 313 -5.82 29.57 2.53
N ILE A 314 -4.93 29.81 3.51
CA ILE A 314 -3.47 29.85 3.28
C ILE A 314 -2.98 28.52 2.68
N CYS A 315 -3.43 27.39 3.21
CA CYS A 315 -3.02 26.07 2.73
C CYS A 315 -3.56 25.80 1.32
N VAL A 316 -4.81 26.16 1.04
CA VAL A 316 -5.41 26.04 -0.30
C VAL A 316 -4.66 26.89 -1.31
N ASP A 317 -4.35 28.14 -0.98
CA ASP A 317 -3.62 29.04 -1.88
C ASP A 317 -2.24 28.47 -2.23
N LYS A 318 -1.52 27.93 -1.23
CA LYS A 318 -0.24 27.23 -1.44
C LYS A 318 -0.38 26.02 -2.35
N LEU A 319 -1.35 25.15 -2.07
CA LEU A 319 -1.61 23.94 -2.85
C LEU A 319 -1.95 24.28 -4.31
N LEU A 320 -2.79 25.29 -4.55
CA LEU A 320 -3.19 25.72 -5.89
C LEU A 320 -2.05 26.44 -6.63
N ALA A 321 -1.23 27.23 -5.94
CA ALA A 321 -0.05 27.87 -6.52
C ALA A 321 1.05 26.86 -6.89
N GLY A 322 1.19 25.78 -6.10
CA GLY A 322 2.13 24.69 -6.36
C GLY A 322 1.67 23.74 -7.45
N LEU A 323 0.36 23.47 -7.55
CA LEU A 323 -0.25 22.52 -8.49
C LEU A 323 0.33 22.54 -9.93
N PRO A 324 0.40 23.70 -10.64
CA PRO A 324 0.88 23.71 -12.02
C PRO A 324 2.38 23.41 -12.17
N GLN A 325 3.15 23.47 -11.08
CA GLN A 325 4.58 23.17 -11.07
C GLN A 325 4.86 21.68 -10.84
N LEU A 326 3.86 20.93 -10.38
CA LEU A 326 3.99 19.51 -10.10
C LEU A 326 3.97 18.70 -11.39
N HIS A 327 4.78 17.64 -11.42
CA HIS A 327 4.67 16.62 -12.45
C HIS A 327 3.24 16.07 -12.51
N VAL A 328 2.77 15.74 -13.71
CA VAL A 328 1.38 15.35 -13.97
C VAL A 328 0.91 14.16 -13.11
N SER A 329 1.79 13.23 -12.76
CA SER A 329 1.47 12.10 -11.87
C SER A 329 1.31 12.49 -10.38
N ARG A 330 1.72 13.70 -9.99
CA ARG A 330 1.60 14.24 -8.62
C ARG A 330 0.40 15.16 -8.44
N GLN A 331 -0.11 15.75 -9.52
CA GLN A 331 -1.23 16.68 -9.48
C GLN A 331 -2.53 16.11 -8.87
N PRO A 332 -2.91 14.83 -9.13
CA PRO A 332 -4.15 14.27 -8.57
C PRO A 332 -4.19 14.26 -7.04
N LEU A 333 -3.05 14.17 -6.35
CA LEU A 333 -2.98 14.26 -4.89
C LEU A 333 -3.58 15.58 -4.40
N ILE A 334 -3.29 16.70 -5.07
CA ILE A 334 -3.74 18.02 -4.63
C ILE A 334 -5.26 18.14 -4.68
N ALA A 335 -5.89 17.63 -5.75
CA ALA A 335 -7.35 17.54 -5.82
C ALA A 335 -7.90 16.61 -4.74
N LEU A 336 -7.21 15.50 -4.46
CA LEU A 336 -7.58 14.59 -3.37
C LEU A 336 -7.39 15.21 -1.98
N LEU A 337 -6.63 16.29 -1.80
CA LEU A 337 -6.55 16.98 -0.51
C LEU A 337 -7.63 18.07 -0.34
N LEU A 338 -8.31 18.47 -1.42
CA LEU A 338 -9.24 19.59 -1.45
C LEU A 338 -10.65 19.18 -1.93
N PRO A 339 -11.39 18.35 -1.18
CA PRO A 339 -12.75 17.94 -1.57
C PRO A 339 -13.74 19.09 -1.67
N GLU A 340 -13.48 20.22 -0.99
CA GLU A 340 -14.29 21.44 -1.09
C GLU A 340 -14.09 22.18 -2.41
N ARG A 341 -13.13 21.75 -3.23
CA ARG A 341 -12.81 22.31 -4.55
C ARG A 341 -12.97 21.26 -5.66
N PRO A 342 -14.20 20.75 -5.87
CA PRO A 342 -14.47 19.75 -6.91
C PRO A 342 -14.20 20.27 -8.33
N ASP A 343 -14.19 21.60 -8.52
CA ASP A 343 -13.78 22.25 -9.75
C ASP A 343 -12.35 21.90 -10.16
N ILE A 344 -11.44 21.75 -9.19
CA ILE A 344 -10.04 21.37 -9.43
C ILE A 344 -9.94 19.92 -9.88
N ALA A 345 -10.64 19.01 -9.20
CA ALA A 345 -10.67 17.60 -9.58
C ALA A 345 -11.23 17.39 -11.00
N ASN A 346 -12.36 18.04 -11.30
CA ASN A 346 -13.01 17.96 -12.62
C ASN A 346 -12.13 18.51 -13.73
N ARG A 347 -11.47 19.66 -13.49
CA ARG A 347 -10.55 20.27 -14.44
C ARG A 347 -9.35 19.34 -14.72
N LEU A 348 -8.68 18.84 -13.68
CA LEU A 348 -7.55 17.93 -13.83
C LEU A 348 -7.94 16.65 -14.57
N ALA A 349 -9.10 16.05 -14.25
CA ALA A 349 -9.59 14.87 -14.95
C ALA A 349 -9.76 15.11 -16.45
N GLY A 350 -10.30 16.28 -16.84
CA GLY A 350 -10.43 16.68 -18.25
C GLY A 350 -9.08 16.88 -18.94
N GLU A 351 -8.14 17.56 -18.29
CA GLU A 351 -6.79 17.81 -18.82
C GLU A 351 -6.01 16.49 -19.01
N LEU A 352 -6.06 15.59 -18.03
CA LEU A 352 -5.38 14.28 -18.08
C LEU A 352 -5.93 13.39 -19.21
N LEU A 353 -7.26 13.39 -19.40
CA LEU A 353 -7.91 12.61 -20.45
C LEU A 353 -7.50 13.08 -21.85
N GLN A 354 -7.31 14.39 -22.05
CA GLN A 354 -6.84 14.94 -23.32
C GLN A 354 -5.40 14.57 -23.64
N GLN A 355 -4.55 14.43 -22.62
CA GLN A 355 -3.13 14.09 -22.79
C GLN A 355 -2.89 12.59 -23.04
N GLY A 356 -3.92 11.74 -22.92
CA GLY A 356 -3.79 10.28 -23.09
C GLY A 356 -2.92 9.62 -22.02
N ILE A 357 -2.63 10.31 -20.91
CA ILE A 357 -1.77 9.83 -19.83
C ILE A 357 -2.61 8.98 -18.89
N VAL A 358 -2.57 7.66 -19.10
CA VAL A 358 -3.34 6.68 -18.31
C VAL A 358 -2.43 5.70 -17.57
N THR A 359 -1.10 5.74 -17.71
CA THR A 359 -0.22 4.66 -17.22
C THR A 359 1.12 5.12 -16.66
N SER A 360 1.61 4.34 -15.71
CA SER A 360 2.87 4.51 -15.03
C SER A 360 4.08 4.08 -15.81
N ARG A 361 5.28 4.45 -15.31
CA ARG A 361 6.56 3.91 -15.80
C ARG A 361 6.56 2.37 -15.80
N HIS A 362 5.76 1.80 -14.90
CA HIS A 362 5.55 0.36 -14.71
C HIS A 362 4.28 -0.19 -15.39
N GLY A 363 3.55 0.61 -16.18
CA GLY A 363 2.36 0.19 -16.91
C GLY A 363 1.06 0.13 -16.10
N TYR A 364 1.04 0.66 -14.86
CA TYR A 364 -0.15 0.71 -14.00
C TYR A 364 -0.84 2.08 -14.07
N SER A 365 -2.17 2.12 -14.04
CA SER A 365 -2.88 3.40 -14.05
C SER A 365 -2.60 4.23 -12.79
N TRP A 366 -2.16 5.48 -12.97
CA TRP A 366 -2.03 6.48 -11.88
C TRP A 366 -3.36 6.83 -11.24
N LEU A 367 -4.40 6.75 -12.05
CA LEU A 367 -5.76 6.86 -11.57
C LEU A 367 -6.04 5.55 -10.83
N PRO A 368 -6.47 5.57 -9.56
CA PRO A 368 -7.12 4.38 -9.00
C PRO A 368 -8.17 3.94 -10.02
N PRO A 369 -8.49 2.64 -10.14
CA PRO A 369 -9.55 2.22 -11.03
C PRO A 369 -10.82 2.99 -10.64
N MET A 370 -11.09 4.07 -11.37
CA MET A 370 -12.36 4.77 -11.44
C MET A 370 -13.27 3.83 -12.23
N ARG A 371 -13.46 2.62 -11.71
CA ARG A 371 -14.73 1.93 -11.89
C ARG A 371 -15.69 2.80 -11.12
N LEU A 372 -16.33 3.69 -11.87
CA LEU A 372 -17.56 4.36 -11.49
C LEU A 372 -18.37 3.37 -10.66
N PHE A 373 -18.46 3.65 -9.36
CA PHE A 373 -19.47 3.08 -8.49
C PHE A 373 -20.42 4.21 -8.14
#